data_AF-A0A151BC89-F1
#
_entry.id   AF-A0A151BC89-F1
#
_cell.length_a   1.000
_cell.length_b   1.000
_cell.length_c   1.000
_cell.angle_alpha   90.00
_cell.angle_beta   90.00
_cell.angle_gamma   90.00
#
_symmetry.space_group_name_H-M   'P 1'
#
loop_
_entity.id
_entity.type
_entity.pdbx_description
1 polymer ?
#
loop_
_entity_poly.entity_id
_entity_poly.type
_entity_poly.pdbx_seq_one_letter_code
_entity_poly.pdbx_strand_id
1 'polypeptide(L)'
;MVIGEGSGLAGTFRAFQVAGVDAVAERWGVGLVDLNRDEFIEVELRDPLALKQVRAAKTALERAIISVPKLKPHSLARVTLSLKNMMGFSPKGAMHNHLSEKIVDLASCVIRLSNVIREEGDHMVFLRQCLKAPL
;
A
#
# COMPACT_ATOMS: atom_id res chain seq x y z
N MET A 1 3.86 15.23 1.81
CA MET A 1 3.06 14.10 2.33
C MET A 1 1.79 14.00 1.49
N VAL A 2 1.36 12.80 1.14
CA VAL A 2 0.12 12.57 0.38
C VAL A 2 -0.64 11.40 1.02
N ILE A 3 -1.96 11.39 0.88
CA ILE A 3 -2.79 10.25 1.25
C ILE A 3 -3.21 9.54 -0.05
N GLY A 4 -2.79 8.30 -0.20
CA GLY A 4 -3.07 7.48 -1.38
C GLY A 4 -4.02 6.34 -1.05
N GLU A 5 -4.97 6.06 -1.94
CA GLU A 5 -5.86 4.91 -1.86
C GLU A 5 -6.09 4.33 -3.25
N GLY A 6 -6.37 3.02 -3.32
CA GLY A 6 -6.78 2.34 -4.56
C GLY A 6 -8.08 1.59 -4.31
N SER A 7 -9.23 2.24 -4.48
CA SER A 7 -10.54 1.62 -4.22
C SER A 7 -10.90 0.59 -5.29
N GLY A 8 -11.70 -0.42 -4.93
CA GLY A 8 -11.98 -1.57 -5.82
C GLY A 8 -13.35 -1.57 -6.49
N LEU A 9 -14.39 -1.12 -5.79
CA LEU A 9 -15.77 -1.17 -6.26
C LEU A 9 -16.37 0.22 -6.51
N ALA A 10 -15.73 1.27 -5.99
CA ALA A 10 -16.15 2.66 -6.14
C ALA A 10 -14.97 3.49 -6.64
N GLY A 11 -15.21 4.71 -7.13
CA GLY A 11 -14.14 5.65 -7.46
C GLY A 11 -13.38 6.11 -6.21
N THR A 12 -12.05 6.20 -6.27
CA THR A 12 -11.20 6.47 -5.10
C THR A 12 -11.54 7.78 -4.43
N PHE A 13 -11.74 8.85 -5.20
CA PHE A 13 -12.15 10.15 -4.65
C PHE A 13 -13.52 10.10 -3.97
N ARG A 14 -14.46 9.28 -4.47
CA ARG A 14 -15.74 9.08 -3.80
C ARG A 14 -15.54 8.34 -2.47
N ALA A 15 -14.63 7.36 -2.42
CA ALA A 15 -14.28 6.68 -1.19
C ALA A 15 -13.65 7.63 -0.16
N PHE A 16 -12.78 8.55 -0.59
CA PHE A 16 -12.23 9.60 0.29
C PHE A 16 -13.32 10.48 0.88
N GLN A 17 -14.24 10.99 0.06
CA GLN A 17 -15.36 11.82 0.52
C GLN A 17 -16.24 11.10 1.54
N VAL A 18 -16.65 9.86 1.24
CA VAL A 18 -17.51 9.08 2.14
C VAL A 18 -16.81 8.75 3.46
N ALA A 19 -15.49 8.57 3.42
CA ALA A 19 -14.69 8.30 4.61
C ALA A 19 -14.26 9.56 5.38
N GLY A 20 -14.52 10.77 4.85
CA GLY A 20 -14.07 12.04 5.42
C GLY A 20 -12.56 12.28 5.32
N VAL A 21 -11.87 11.56 4.44
CA VAL A 21 -10.40 11.67 4.25
C VAL A 21 -10.04 12.97 3.52
N ASP A 22 -10.94 13.48 2.69
CA ASP A 22 -10.84 14.79 2.05
C ASP A 22 -10.81 15.95 3.06
N ALA A 23 -11.70 15.93 4.05
CA ALA A 23 -11.70 16.93 5.12
C ALA A 23 -10.41 16.89 5.95
N VAL A 24 -9.89 15.69 6.23
CA VAL A 24 -8.58 15.52 6.89
C VAL A 24 -7.47 16.07 5.99
N ALA A 25 -7.47 15.71 4.70
CA ALA A 25 -6.44 16.16 3.77
C ALA A 25 -6.38 17.69 3.67
N GLU A 26 -7.54 18.34 3.58
CA GLU A 26 -7.67 19.80 3.59
C GLU A 26 -7.13 20.41 4.90
N ARG A 27 -7.56 19.88 6.05
CA ARG A 27 -7.13 20.36 7.37
C ARG A 27 -5.61 20.35 7.55
N TRP A 28 -4.94 19.38 6.97
CA TRP A 28 -3.49 19.20 7.09
C TRP A 28 -2.71 19.69 5.85
N GLY A 29 -3.38 20.27 4.85
CA GLY A 29 -2.75 20.76 3.63
C GLY A 29 -2.03 19.68 2.83
N VAL A 30 -2.54 18.45 2.83
CA VAL A 30 -1.93 17.31 2.11
C VAL A 30 -2.74 16.90 0.89
N GLY A 31 -2.05 16.41 -0.14
CA GLY A 31 -2.68 15.96 -1.37
C GLY A 31 -3.33 14.58 -1.26
N LEU A 32 -4.38 14.35 -2.05
CA LEU A 32 -5.00 13.04 -2.26
C LEU A 32 -4.53 12.44 -3.58
N VAL A 33 -4.23 11.15 -3.60
CA VAL A 33 -3.80 10.42 -4.81
C VAL A 33 -4.67 9.19 -5.01
N ASP A 34 -5.18 9.03 -6.24
CA ASP A 34 -5.80 7.79 -6.69
C ASP A 34 -4.72 6.84 -7.25
N LEU A 35 -4.33 5.85 -6.45
CA LEU A 35 -3.28 4.90 -6.79
C LEU A 35 -3.66 3.99 -7.96
N ASN A 36 -4.96 3.84 -8.26
CA ASN A 36 -5.40 3.11 -9.45
C ASN A 36 -5.06 3.84 -10.76
N ARG A 37 -4.79 5.14 -10.70
CA ARG A 37 -4.45 5.99 -11.85
C ARG A 37 -2.96 6.36 -11.90
N ASP A 38 -2.17 5.82 -10.97
CA ASP A 38 -0.74 6.06 -10.93
C ASP A 38 -0.01 5.30 -12.05
N GLU A 39 1.23 5.70 -12.33
CA GLU A 39 2.15 4.92 -13.13
C GLU A 39 2.44 3.60 -12.42
N PHE A 40 2.29 2.47 -13.11
CA PHE A 40 2.62 1.15 -12.55
C PHE A 40 4.00 0.70 -13.04
N ILE A 41 4.87 0.37 -12.09
CA ILE A 41 6.19 -0.20 -12.35
C ILE A 41 6.12 -1.72 -12.15
N GLU A 42 6.72 -2.45 -13.09
CA GLU A 42 6.91 -3.90 -12.99
C GLU A 42 8.21 -4.22 -12.24
N VAL A 43 8.11 -5.09 -11.23
CA VAL A 43 9.24 -5.52 -10.41
C VAL A 43 9.27 -7.03 -10.39
N GLU A 44 10.37 -7.61 -10.86
CA GLU A 44 10.63 -9.05 -10.74
C GLU A 44 11.00 -9.42 -9.31
N LEU A 45 10.42 -10.51 -8.82
CA LEU A 45 10.70 -11.03 -7.48
C LEU A 45 11.75 -12.13 -7.56
N ARG A 46 12.78 -12.04 -6.70
CA ARG A 46 13.85 -13.07 -6.63
C ARG A 46 13.40 -14.39 -6.03
N ASP A 47 12.45 -14.35 -5.09
CA ASP A 47 11.92 -15.53 -4.40
C ASP A 47 10.40 -15.38 -4.21
N PRO A 48 9.60 -15.58 -5.27
CA PRO A 48 8.16 -15.35 -5.25
C PRO A 48 7.41 -16.53 -4.64
N LEU A 49 6.41 -16.24 -3.80
CA LEU A 49 5.50 -17.24 -3.25
C LEU A 49 4.37 -17.60 -4.23
N ALA A 50 3.90 -16.64 -5.02
CA ALA A 50 2.81 -16.82 -5.98
C ALA A 50 2.93 -15.96 -7.26
N LEU A 51 3.51 -14.76 -7.19
CA LEU A 51 3.67 -13.84 -8.31
C LEU A 51 5.11 -13.79 -8.80
N LYS A 52 5.39 -14.21 -10.03
CA LYS A 52 6.74 -14.05 -10.62
C LYS A 52 7.17 -12.58 -10.76
N GLN A 53 6.20 -11.70 -11.01
CA GLN A 53 6.38 -10.26 -11.10
C GLN A 53 5.23 -9.53 -10.41
N VAL A 54 5.51 -8.37 -9.86
CA VAL A 54 4.53 -7.48 -9.22
C VAL A 54 4.41 -6.19 -10.01
N ARG A 55 3.18 -5.73 -10.22
CA ARG A 55 2.88 -4.39 -10.72
C ARG A 55 2.47 -3.51 -9.54
N ALA A 56 3.27 -2.49 -9.25
CA ALA A 56 3.04 -1.58 -8.13
C ALA A 56 3.02 -0.12 -8.58
N ALA A 57 2.14 0.68 -7.98
CA ALA A 57 2.07 2.12 -8.19
C ALA A 57 3.43 2.76 -7.85
N LYS A 58 3.97 3.58 -8.73
CA LYS A 58 5.26 4.26 -8.58
C LYS A 58 5.35 5.05 -7.29
N THR A 59 4.26 5.72 -6.89
CA THR A 59 4.15 6.42 -5.61
C THR A 59 4.47 5.52 -4.42
N ALA A 60 4.12 4.24 -4.48
CA ALA A 60 4.39 3.27 -3.41
C ALA A 60 5.86 2.85 -3.34
N LEU A 61 6.57 2.86 -4.47
CA LEU A 61 7.97 2.44 -4.55
C LEU A 61 8.94 3.59 -4.20
N GLU A 62 8.55 4.83 -4.48
CA GLU A 62 9.41 6.00 -4.31
C GLU A 62 9.25 6.72 -2.95
N ARG A 63 8.21 6.38 -2.17
CA ARG A 63 7.86 7.10 -0.94
C ARG A 63 7.83 6.19 0.29
N ALA A 64 8.08 6.80 1.45
CA ALA A 64 7.77 6.15 2.73
C ALA A 64 6.25 6.03 2.89
N ILE A 65 5.78 4.85 3.32
CA ILE A 65 4.34 4.55 3.43
C ILE A 65 3.94 4.47 4.90
N ILE A 66 2.94 5.25 5.29
CA ILE A 66 2.27 5.06 6.57
C ILE A 66 0.96 4.34 6.26
N SER A 67 0.87 3.05 6.61
CA SER A 67 -0.36 2.29 6.39
C SER A 67 -1.27 2.43 7.60
N VAL A 68 -2.47 2.96 7.41
CA VAL A 68 -3.48 3.11 8.47
C VAL A 68 -4.57 2.05 8.27
N PRO A 69 -4.51 0.90 8.94
CA PRO A 69 -5.51 -0.15 8.81
C PRO A 69 -6.84 0.29 9.44
N LYS A 70 -7.93 0.16 8.67
CA LYS A 70 -9.28 0.13 9.24
C LYS A 70 -9.66 -1.33 9.47
N LEU A 71 -9.90 -1.69 10.73
CA LEU A 71 -10.37 -3.02 11.10
C LEU A 71 -11.65 -3.36 10.29
N LYS A 72 -11.52 -4.32 9.37
CA LYS A 72 -12.65 -4.96 8.72
C LYS A 72 -12.59 -6.44 9.08
N PRO A 73 -13.48 -6.94 9.96
CA PRO A 73 -13.57 -8.38 10.20
C PRO A 73 -14.00 -9.03 8.89
N HIS A 74 -13.05 -9.71 8.24
CA HIS A 74 -13.33 -10.57 7.10
C HIS A 74 -13.14 -11.99 7.60
N SER A 75 -14.16 -12.82 7.41
CA SER A 75 -14.27 -14.21 7.92
C SER A 75 -13.21 -15.20 7.41
N LEU A 76 -12.18 -14.73 6.69
CA LEU A 76 -11.20 -15.54 5.94
C LEU A 76 -9.73 -15.11 6.17
N ALA A 77 -9.44 -14.22 7.11
CA ALA A 77 -8.11 -13.62 7.21
C ALA A 77 -7.07 -14.57 7.85
N ARG A 78 -6.25 -15.26 7.02
CA ARG A 78 -4.95 -15.86 7.40
C ARG A 78 -3.78 -14.84 7.39
N VAL A 79 -4.03 -13.63 6.89
CA VAL A 79 -3.07 -12.50 6.83
C VAL A 79 -3.69 -11.27 7.49
N THR A 80 -2.88 -10.51 8.22
CA THR A 80 -3.33 -9.40 9.07
C THR A 80 -3.68 -8.15 8.25
N LEU A 81 -4.52 -7.31 8.85
CA LEU A 81 -5.22 -6.16 8.23
C LEU A 81 -4.28 -5.22 7.45
N SER A 82 -3.12 -4.88 8.02
CA SER A 82 -2.17 -3.92 7.43
C SER A 82 -1.52 -4.42 6.14
N LEU A 83 -1.32 -5.73 6.00
CA LEU A 83 -0.80 -6.31 4.75
C LEU A 83 -1.85 -6.27 3.64
N LYS A 84 -3.15 -6.41 3.97
CA LYS A 84 -4.23 -6.30 2.98
C LYS A 84 -4.34 -4.89 2.39
N ASN A 85 -3.96 -3.85 3.13
CA ASN A 85 -3.89 -2.49 2.60
C ASN A 85 -2.90 -2.35 1.44
N MET A 86 -1.88 -3.21 1.36
CA MET A 86 -0.90 -3.17 0.27
C MET A 86 -1.54 -3.45 -1.10
N MET A 87 -2.69 -4.15 -1.14
CA MET A 87 -3.44 -4.37 -2.38
C MET A 87 -3.85 -3.07 -3.08
N GLY A 88 -3.97 -1.95 -2.36
CA GLY A 88 -4.28 -0.64 -2.95
C GLY A 88 -3.19 -0.13 -3.90
N PHE A 89 -1.98 -0.70 -3.83
CA PHE A 89 -0.85 -0.34 -4.69
C PHE A 89 -0.76 -1.17 -5.97
N SER A 90 -1.61 -2.18 -6.17
CA SER A 90 -1.51 -3.13 -7.29
C SER A 90 -2.84 -3.30 -8.04
N PRO A 91 -2.82 -3.62 -9.35
CA PRO A 91 -4.04 -3.91 -10.09
C PRO A 91 -4.82 -5.10 -9.48
N LYS A 92 -6.08 -4.90 -9.13
CA LYS A 92 -6.87 -5.87 -8.35
C LYS A 92 -7.09 -7.21 -9.04
N GLY A 93 -7.16 -7.20 -10.38
CA GLY A 93 -7.29 -8.41 -11.19
C GLY A 93 -6.19 -9.45 -10.92
N ALA A 94 -4.98 -9.00 -10.55
CA ALA A 94 -3.85 -9.88 -10.26
C ALA A 94 -3.96 -10.60 -8.90
N MET A 95 -4.85 -10.14 -8.00
CA MET A 95 -4.86 -10.49 -6.58
C MET A 95 -6.00 -11.44 -6.15
N HIS A 96 -6.80 -11.98 -7.08
CA HIS A 96 -8.01 -12.75 -6.73
C HIS A 96 -7.79 -14.17 -6.17
N ASN A 97 -6.67 -14.82 -6.46
CA ASN A 97 -6.33 -16.19 -6.02
C ASN A 97 -5.00 -16.20 -5.26
N HIS A 98 -4.79 -17.17 -4.35
CA HIS A 98 -3.59 -17.24 -3.48
C HIS A 98 -3.33 -15.91 -2.75
N LEU A 99 -4.42 -15.31 -2.26
CA LEU A 99 -4.45 -13.92 -1.81
C LEU A 99 -3.37 -13.62 -0.76
N SER A 100 -3.15 -14.54 0.18
CA SER A 100 -2.16 -14.38 1.25
C SER A 100 -0.75 -14.32 0.69
N GLU A 101 -0.38 -15.28 -0.16
CA GLU A 101 0.94 -15.40 -0.78
C GLU A 101 1.22 -14.19 -1.68
N LYS A 102 0.24 -13.77 -2.49
CA LYS A 102 0.37 -12.60 -3.36
C LYS A 102 0.49 -11.29 -2.60
N ILE A 103 -0.19 -11.16 -1.46
CA ILE A 103 -0.05 -9.99 -0.59
C ILE A 103 1.37 -9.94 -0.01
N VAL A 104 1.94 -11.09 0.40
CA VAL A 104 3.32 -11.16 0.89
C VAL A 104 4.31 -10.80 -0.22
N ASP A 105 4.12 -11.30 -1.42
CA ASP A 105 4.93 -10.95 -2.60
C ASP A 105 4.91 -9.44 -2.88
N LEU A 106 3.72 -8.84 -2.90
CA LEU A 106 3.53 -7.39 -3.07
C LEU A 106 4.16 -6.58 -1.93
N ALA A 107 3.95 -7.00 -0.68
CA ALA A 107 4.57 -6.36 0.48
C ALA A 107 6.09 -6.46 0.40
N SER A 108 6.66 -7.60 -0.01
CA SER A 108 8.10 -7.76 -0.17
C SER A 108 8.70 -6.79 -1.19
N CYS A 109 7.94 -6.41 -2.22
CA CYS A 109 8.35 -5.44 -3.22
C CYS A 109 8.42 -4.03 -2.60
N VAL A 110 7.34 -3.62 -1.94
CA VAL A 110 7.18 -2.28 -1.35
C VAL A 110 8.14 -2.08 -0.17
N ILE A 111 8.24 -3.07 0.72
CA ILE A 111 9.06 -3.04 1.94
C ILE A 111 10.55 -3.08 1.62
N ARG A 112 10.97 -3.83 0.59
CA ARG A 112 12.37 -3.90 0.16
C ARG A 112 12.91 -2.54 -0.29
N LEU A 113 12.06 -1.65 -0.77
CA LEU A 113 12.45 -0.32 -1.28
C LEU A 113 12.24 0.80 -0.26
N SER A 114 11.45 0.57 0.79
CA SER A 114 11.18 1.53 1.87
C SER A 114 11.79 1.02 3.18
N ASN A 115 13.07 1.36 3.41
CA ASN A 115 13.83 0.93 4.59
C ASN A 115 13.17 1.31 5.94
N VAL A 116 13.20 0.33 6.86
CA VAL A 116 12.89 0.31 8.31
C VAL A 116 11.41 0.14 8.69
N ILE A 117 11.13 -1.02 9.27
CA ILE A 117 9.88 -1.41 9.93
C ILE A 117 10.01 -1.04 11.41
N ARG A 118 9.09 -0.23 11.94
CA ARG A 118 8.81 -0.18 13.38
C ARG A 118 7.36 -0.56 13.62
N GLU A 119 7.17 -1.57 14.44
CA GLU A 119 5.86 -1.95 14.96
C GLU A 119 5.59 -1.07 16.19
N GLU A 120 4.66 -0.13 16.08
CA GLU A 120 4.12 0.64 17.20
C GLU A 120 2.61 0.36 17.29
N GLY A 121 2.23 -0.63 18.11
CA GLY A 121 0.83 -1.05 18.28
C GLY A 121 0.23 -1.76 17.06
N ASP A 122 -1.09 -1.71 16.89
CA ASP A 122 -1.85 -2.33 15.78
C ASP A 122 -1.59 -1.67 14.39
N HIS A 123 -0.56 -0.81 14.28
CA HIS A 123 -0.24 -0.03 13.11
C HIS A 123 1.16 -0.36 12.60
N MET A 124 1.26 -0.65 11.30
CA MET A 124 2.54 -0.85 10.63
C MET A 124 2.99 0.47 10.02
N VAL A 125 3.99 1.10 10.64
CA VAL A 125 4.56 2.38 10.19
C VAL A 125 5.86 2.09 9.44
N PHE A 126 5.94 2.44 8.15
CA PHE A 126 7.20 2.43 7.41
C PHE A 126 7.85 3.82 7.50
N LEU A 127 8.83 3.95 8.39
CA LEU A 127 9.59 5.18 8.56
C LEU A 127 10.89 5.05 7.78
N ARG A 128 11.05 5.83 6.71
CA ARG A 128 12.35 6.00 6.06
C ARG A 128 13.34 6.54 7.09
N GLN A 129 14.26 5.71 7.57
CA GLN A 129 15.48 6.25 8.15
C GLN A 129 16.25 6.88 6.98
N CYS A 130 16.36 8.21 6.99
CA CYS A 130 17.21 8.95 6.08
C CYS A 130 18.66 8.49 6.27
N LEU A 131 19.05 7.38 5.65
CA LEU A 131 20.43 7.13 5.32
C LEU A 131 20.80 8.20 4.29
N LYS A 132 21.36 9.31 4.80
CA LYS A 132 22.34 10.06 4.02
C LYS A 132 23.46 9.07 3.71
N ALA A 133 23.43 8.48 2.53
CA ALA A 133 24.61 7.86 1.94
C ALA A 133 25.18 8.86 0.93
N PRO A 134 26.47 9.20 1.03
CA PRO A 134 27.08 10.29 0.28
C PRO A 134 27.51 9.86 -1.13
N LEU A 135 27.69 10.91 -1.95
CA LEU A 135 28.22 11.00 -3.32
C LEU A 135 27.20 10.82 -4.44
#